data_AF-A0A5M8AVK0-F1
#
_entry.id   AF-A0A5M8AVK0-F1
#
_cell.length_a   1.000
_cell.length_b   1.000
_cell.length_c   1.000
_cell.angle_alpha   90.00
_cell.angle_beta   90.00
_cell.angle_gamma   90.00
#
_symmetry.space_group_name_H-M   'P 1'
#
loop_
_entity.id
_entity.type
_entity.pdbx_description
1 polymer ?
#
loop_
_entity_poly.entity_id
_entity_poly.type
_entity_poly.pdbx_seq_one_letter_code
_entity_poly.pdbx_strand_id
1 'polypeptide(L)'
;MKEMFYRDHLIAAHAVPVGASAGVRYGYQGEILPAGARAATTQDLPTSFASDVDTAFDNAATAIEACLLEGRRLIDTRLDGADTPAASSDPARAPGSGNSNHRSMQ
;
A
#
# COMPACT_ATOMS: atom_id res chain seq x y z
N MET A 1 -3.93 21.75 5.73
CA MET A 1 -4.59 20.48 5.36
C MET A 1 -4.99 20.56 3.90
N LYS A 2 -4.92 19.45 3.17
CA LYS A 2 -5.43 19.31 1.81
C LYS A 2 -5.99 17.90 1.63
N GLU A 3 -7.06 17.77 0.87
CA GLU A 3 -7.69 16.49 0.57
C GLU A 3 -7.66 16.24 -0.93
N MET A 4 -7.57 14.97 -1.32
CA MET A 4 -7.60 14.56 -2.73
C MET A 4 -8.23 13.18 -2.88
N PHE A 5 -9.17 13.07 -3.82
CA PHE A 5 -9.69 11.77 -4.24
C PHE A 5 -8.75 11.11 -5.26
N TYR A 6 -8.47 9.83 -5.04
CA TYR A 6 -7.62 9.03 -5.92
C TYR A 6 -8.04 7.56 -5.90
N ARG A 7 -8.37 6.99 -7.07
CA ARG A 7 -8.76 5.57 -7.26
C ARG A 7 -9.72 5.04 -6.17
N ASP A 8 -10.85 5.72 -5.98
CA ASP A 8 -11.89 5.44 -4.97
C ASP A 8 -11.49 5.62 -3.49
N HIS A 9 -10.32 6.18 -3.21
CA HIS A 9 -9.86 6.55 -1.88
C HIS A 9 -9.80 8.07 -1.73
N LEU A 10 -9.97 8.55 -0.50
CA LEU A 10 -9.69 9.92 -0.11
C LEU A 10 -8.35 9.94 0.63
N ILE A 11 -7.43 10.79 0.19
CA ILE A 11 -6.18 11.06 0.90
C ILE A 11 -6.34 12.41 1.61
N ALA A 12 -6.30 12.41 2.94
CA ALA A 12 -6.21 13.62 3.74
C ALA A 12 -4.74 13.86 4.12
N ALA A 13 -4.21 15.05 3.84
CA ALA A 13 -2.81 15.40 4.01
C ALA A 13 -2.64 16.62 4.92
N HIS A 14 -1.73 16.49 5.90
CA HIS A 14 -1.44 17.49 6.91
C HIS A 14 0.07 17.75 6.96
N ALA A 15 0.45 19.02 6.94
CA ALA A 15 1.81 19.41 7.33
C ALA A 15 1.88 19.51 8.85
N VAL A 16 2.92 18.94 9.44
CA VAL A 16 3.16 18.95 10.89
C VAL A 16 4.47 19.68 11.15
N PRO A 17 4.50 20.74 11.99
CA PRO A 17 5.75 21.41 12.31
C PRO A 17 6.70 20.45 13.04
N VAL A 18 7.97 20.41 12.60
CA VAL A 18 9.04 19.57 13.17
C VAL A 18 10.27 20.43 13.48
N GLY A 19 10.98 20.07 14.56
CA GLY A 19 12.18 20.78 15.03
C GLY A 19 11.91 21.84 16.09
N ALA A 20 12.93 22.11 16.92
CA ALA A 20 12.75 22.86 18.17
C ALA A 20 13.42 24.24 18.23
N SER A 21 14.30 24.67 17.30
CA SER A 21 15.18 25.81 17.65
C SER A 21 15.75 26.74 16.57
N ALA A 22 15.65 26.49 15.26
CA ALA A 22 16.31 27.37 14.26
C ALA A 22 15.45 27.76 13.04
N GLY A 23 14.18 27.39 13.00
CA GLY A 23 13.26 27.65 11.90
C GLY A 23 12.18 26.57 11.87
N VAL A 24 10.94 26.96 11.56
CA VAL A 24 9.85 26.00 11.46
C VAL A 24 10.07 25.16 10.21
N ARG A 25 10.39 23.88 10.40
CA ARG A 25 10.34 22.88 9.33
C ARG A 25 9.05 22.08 9.45
N TYR A 26 8.72 21.35 8.41
CA TYR A 26 7.48 20.58 8.34
C TYR A 26 7.76 19.14 7.95
N GLY A 27 7.28 18.18 8.73
CA GLY A 27 7.00 16.84 8.25
C GLY A 27 5.58 16.77 7.70
N TYR A 28 5.11 15.57 7.39
CA TYR A 28 3.70 15.35 7.06
C TYR A 28 3.09 14.17 7.82
N GLN A 29 1.78 14.24 7.96
CA GLN A 29 0.92 13.15 8.38
C GLN A 29 -0.24 13.05 7.38
N GLY A 30 -0.56 11.84 6.97
CA GLY A 30 -1.62 11.55 6.03
C GLY A 30 -2.53 10.44 6.51
N GLU A 31 -3.75 10.43 5.98
CA GLU A 31 -4.75 9.39 6.19
C GLU A 31 -5.32 8.94 4.85
N ILE A 32 -5.60 7.65 4.73
CA ILE A 32 -6.26 7.04 3.56
C ILE A 32 -7.60 6.50 4.00
N LEU A 33 -8.67 7.08 3.47
CA LEU A 33 -10.04 6.73 3.78
C LEU A 33 -10.71 6.10 2.56
N PRO A 34 -11.48 5.01 2.71
CA PRO A 34 -12.26 4.48 1.61
C PRO A 34 -13.40 5.47 1.28
N ALA A 35 -13.52 5.86 0.02
CA ALA A 35 -14.57 6.76 -0.47
C ALA A 35 -15.58 6.06 -1.39
N GLY A 36 -15.22 4.91 -1.97
CA GLY A 36 -16.08 4.11 -2.85
C GLY A 36 -16.12 2.63 -2.48
N ALA A 37 -17.04 1.89 -3.11
CA ALA A 37 -17.27 0.47 -2.82
C ALA A 37 -16.02 -0.41 -3.04
N ARG A 38 -15.19 -0.09 -4.05
CA ARG A 38 -13.93 -0.81 -4.32
C ARG A 38 -12.87 -0.57 -3.25
N ALA A 39 -12.78 0.66 -2.76
CA ALA A 39 -11.87 1.00 -1.67
C ALA A 39 -12.26 0.31 -0.36
N ALA A 40 -13.57 0.19 -0.08
CA ALA A 40 -14.05 -0.52 1.10
C ALA A 40 -13.66 -2.01 1.14
N THR A 41 -13.39 -2.62 -0.02
CA THR A 41 -12.90 -4.01 -0.14
C THR A 41 -11.38 -4.12 -0.17
N THR A 42 -10.66 -3.00 -0.26
CA THR A 42 -9.19 -3.00 -0.31
C THR A 42 -8.65 -3.20 1.10
N GLN A 43 -8.32 -4.45 1.43
CA GLN A 43 -7.68 -4.79 2.69
C GLN A 43 -6.19 -4.38 2.64
N ASP A 44 -5.60 -4.08 3.79
CA ASP A 44 -4.16 -3.83 3.99
C ASP A 44 -3.60 -2.46 3.54
N LEU A 45 -4.43 -1.48 3.18
CA LEU A 45 -3.97 -0.10 3.12
C LEU A 45 -3.81 0.47 4.53
N PRO A 46 -2.70 1.18 4.84
CA PRO A 46 -2.57 1.85 6.11
C PRO A 46 -3.59 2.98 6.20
N THR A 47 -4.36 3.01 7.29
CA THR A 47 -5.32 4.09 7.55
C THR A 47 -4.63 5.42 7.79
N SER A 48 -3.40 5.40 8.29
CA SER A 48 -2.56 6.59 8.48
C SER A 48 -1.10 6.31 8.14
N PHE A 49 -0.40 7.35 7.73
CA PHE A 49 1.02 7.33 7.37
C PHE A 49 1.66 8.69 7.69
N ALA A 50 2.99 8.72 7.83
CA ALA A 50 3.71 9.95 8.16
C ALA A 50 5.08 9.97 7.49
N SER A 51 5.68 11.15 7.41
CA SER A 51 7.08 11.30 7.00
C SER A 51 8.02 10.75 8.08
N ASP A 52 9.16 10.22 7.68
CA ASP A 52 10.24 9.85 8.61
C ASP A 52 10.74 11.07 9.38
N VAL A 53 11.34 10.85 10.55
CA VAL A 53 11.88 11.91 11.44
C VAL A 53 12.92 12.79 10.74
N ASP A 54 13.69 12.21 9.81
CA ASP A 54 14.70 12.92 9.03
C ASP A 54 14.14 13.63 7.79
N THR A 55 12.88 13.35 7.41
CA THR A 55 12.22 13.98 6.27
C THR A 55 11.54 15.26 6.72
N ALA A 56 12.14 16.39 6.38
CA ALA A 56 11.63 17.71 6.73
C ALA A 56 11.68 18.65 5.52
N PHE A 57 10.62 19.46 5.39
CA PHE A 57 10.41 20.43 4.32
C PHE A 57 10.46 21.84 4.89
N ASP A 58 10.95 22.79 4.09
CA ASP A 58 11.06 24.19 4.50
C ASP A 58 9.70 24.92 4.55
N ASN A 59 8.65 24.33 3.98
CA ASN A 59 7.31 24.91 4.02
C ASN A 59 6.20 23.84 4.05
N ALA A 60 5.06 24.24 4.59
CA ALA A 60 3.89 23.38 4.76
C ALA A 60 3.27 22.90 3.43
N ALA A 61 3.32 23.73 2.37
CA ALA A 61 2.73 23.36 1.09
C ALA A 61 3.49 22.20 0.44
N THR A 62 4.83 22.25 0.44
CA THR A 62 5.68 21.16 -0.06
C THR A 62 5.50 19.88 0.77
N ALA A 63 5.38 19.98 2.09
CA ALA A 63 5.09 18.81 2.94
C ALA A 63 3.74 18.17 2.59
N ILE A 64 2.71 18.99 2.34
CA ILE A 64 1.39 18.51 1.91
C ILE A 64 1.46 17.83 0.54
N GLU A 65 2.14 18.42 -0.44
CA GLU A 65 2.28 17.81 -1.77
C GLU A 65 3.07 16.49 -1.72
N ALA A 66 4.12 16.42 -0.90
CA ALA A 66 4.85 15.19 -0.65
C ALA A 66 3.96 14.11 0.00
N CYS A 67 3.14 14.49 0.98
CA CYS A 67 2.16 13.60 1.62
C CYS A 67 1.17 13.03 0.60
N LEU A 68 0.67 13.86 -0.33
CA LEU A 68 -0.26 13.42 -1.37
C LEU A 68 0.41 12.48 -2.38
N LEU A 69 1.69 12.73 -2.71
CA LEU A 69 2.47 11.83 -3.57
C LEU A 69 2.66 10.47 -2.91
N GLU A 70 3.01 10.43 -1.63
CA GLU A 70 3.20 9.17 -0.90
C GLU A 70 1.87 8.40 -0.74
N GLY A 71 0.78 9.09 -0.42
CA GLY A 71 -0.56 8.47 -0.36
C GLY A 71 -0.96 7.82 -1.69
N ARG A 72 -0.68 8.47 -2.83
CA ARG A 72 -0.89 7.87 -4.16
C ARG A 72 -0.02 6.63 -4.35
N ARG A 73 1.27 6.71 -4.01
CA ARG A 73 2.22 5.60 -4.15
C ARG A 73 1.78 4.38 -3.34
N LEU A 74 1.26 4.58 -2.13
CA LEU A 74 0.74 3.50 -1.28
C LEU A 74 -0.49 2.82 -1.91
N ILE A 75 -1.43 3.62 -2.44
CA ILE A 75 -2.61 3.10 -3.14
C ILE A 75 -2.20 2.33 -4.40
N ASP A 76 -1.31 2.90 -5.23
CA ASP A 76 -0.84 2.26 -6.45
C ASP A 76 -0.09 0.96 -6.17
N THR A 77 0.83 0.98 -5.19
CA THR A 77 1.57 -0.23 -4.79
C THR A 77 0.62 -1.34 -4.36
N ARG A 78 -0.45 -1.01 -3.64
CA ARG A 78 -1.42 -2.01 -3.18
C ARG A 78 -2.30 -2.54 -4.30
N LEU A 79 -2.83 -1.65 -5.14
CA LEU A 79 -3.77 -2.03 -6.20
C LEU A 79 -3.04 -2.76 -7.33
N ASP A 80 -1.89 -2.25 -7.76
CA ASP A 80 -1.11 -2.86 -8.85
C ASP A 80 -0.33 -4.09 -8.35
N GLY A 81 0.04 -4.12 -7.07
CA GLY A 81 0.60 -5.31 -6.42
C GLY A 81 -0.44 -6.43 -6.21
N ALA A 82 -1.73 -6.10 -6.11
CA ALA A 82 -2.81 -7.10 -6.06
C ALA A 82 -3.02 -7.81 -7.41
N ASP A 83 -2.69 -7.15 -8.52
CA ASP A 83 -2.80 -7.69 -9.87
C ASP A 83 -1.63 -8.61 -10.27
N THR A 84 -0.65 -8.80 -9.38
CA THR A 84 0.35 -9.85 -9.56
C THR A 84 -0.17 -11.11 -8.86
N PRO A 85 -0.65 -12.15 -9.57
CA PRO A 85 -0.91 -13.42 -8.93
C PRO A 85 0.41 -13.86 -8.31
N ALA A 86 0.42 -14.10 -7.00
CA ALA A 86 1.53 -14.77 -6.35
C ALA A 86 1.88 -15.99 -7.23
N ALA A 87 3.09 -15.98 -7.81
CA ALA A 87 3.52 -17.05 -8.69
C ALA A 87 3.28 -18.37 -7.96
N SER A 88 2.39 -19.17 -8.56
CA SER A 88 1.92 -20.45 -8.07
C SER A 88 3.12 -21.28 -7.61
N SER A 89 3.35 -21.31 -6.30
CA SER A 89 4.23 -22.30 -5.70
C SER A 89 3.36 -23.51 -5.37
N ASP A 90 2.91 -24.19 -6.42
CA ASP A 90 2.42 -25.57 -6.31
C ASP A 90 3.47 -26.50 -6.94
N PRO A 91 4.45 -26.99 -6.15
CA PRO A 91 5.32 -28.05 -6.60
C PRO A 91 4.82 -29.38 -6.04
N ALA A 92 3.70 -29.93 -6.52
CA ALA A 92 3.56 -31.37 -6.75
C ALA A 92 2.15 -31.79 -7.21
N ARG A 93 1.89 -31.71 -8.52
CA ARG A 93 1.03 -32.71 -9.16
C ARG A 93 1.55 -33.07 -10.54
N ALA A 94 2.45 -34.05 -10.59
CA ALA A 94 2.67 -34.84 -11.79
C ALA A 94 1.79 -36.10 -11.71
N PRO A 95 0.79 -36.28 -12.59
CA PRO A 95 0.12 -37.55 -12.79
C PRO A 95 0.97 -38.40 -13.74
N GLY A 96 1.40 -39.58 -13.29
CA GLY A 96 2.34 -40.42 -14.06
C GLY A 96 2.18 -41.90 -13.78
N SER A 97 1.08 -42.46 -14.28
CA SER A 97 0.90 -43.83 -14.78
C SER A 97 2.00 -44.86 -14.45
N GLY A 98 1.74 -45.71 -13.45
CA GLY A 98 2.50 -46.93 -13.15
C GLY A 98 1.58 -48.14 -13.15
N ASN A 99 1.05 -48.49 -14.31
CA ASN A 99 0.27 -49.71 -14.52
C ASN A 99 1.19 -50.93 -14.36
N SER A 100 1.17 -51.59 -13.20
CA SER A 100 1.81 -52.89 -12.99
C SER A 100 0.76 -53.90 -12.57
N ASN A 101 0.37 -54.73 -13.55
CA ASN A 101 -0.40 -55.95 -13.36
C ASN A 101 0.21 -56.83 -12.26
N HIS A 102 -0.55 -57.15 -11.22
CA HIS A 102 -0.38 -58.40 -10.50
C HIS A 102 -1.74 -59.06 -10.26
N ARG A 103 -2.24 -59.70 -11.31
CA ARG A 103 -3.06 -60.91 -11.16
C ARG A 103 -2.12 -62.03 -10.72
N SER A 104 -2.43 -62.69 -9.61
CA SER A 104 -2.67 -64.15 -9.62
C SER A 104 -3.11 -64.59 -8.22
N MET A 105 -4.30 -65.17 -8.20
CA MET A 105 -4.74 -66.08 -7.15
C MET A 105 -4.05 -67.43 -7.37
N GLN A 106 -3.52 -68.00 -6.30
CA GLN A 106 -3.65 -69.41 -5.90
C GLN A 106 -3.03 -69.60 -4.52
#